data_AF-A0A1X2GJW4-F1
#
_entry.id   AF-A0A1X2GJW4-F1
#
_cell.length_a   1.000
_cell.length_b   1.000
_cell.length_c   1.000
_cell.angle_alpha   90.00
_cell.angle_beta   90.00
_cell.angle_gamma   90.00
#
_symmetry.space_group_name_H-M   'P 1'
#
loop_
_entity.id
_entity.type
_entity.pdbx_description
1 polymer ?
#
loop_
_entity_poly.entity_id
_entity_poly.type
_entity_poly.pdbx_seq_one_letter_code
_entity_poly.pdbx_strand_id
1 'polypeptide(L)'
;YMALANQPSETRTDRASRQLLVLDLNGTLLSRTKNRKSMYTRPHVDAFLHFVFAHFQVMVWSSAGPGMVENMLQLFGDYRAQLFAVWTRHNLGLNPKDYNRKVQTYKNLDRLIESPLLHDKGFYFHNIILLDDSPRKVSKQPYNCVPIKTFSHYNPEFGVHGDCELLRAIDYLELLANETNVPGYIKAHPF
;
A
#
# COMPACT_ATOMS: atom_id res chain seq x y z
N TYR A 1 7.58 17.64 -4.54
CA TYR A 1 7.73 16.46 -3.65
C TYR A 1 8.84 16.63 -2.61
N MET A 2 10.12 16.64 -2.98
CA MET A 2 11.23 16.64 -1.98
C MET A 2 11.20 17.83 -1.00
N ALA A 3 10.72 19.01 -1.44
CA ALA A 3 10.50 20.14 -0.54
C ALA A 3 9.50 19.82 0.59
N LEU A 4 8.39 19.13 0.27
CA LEU A 4 7.40 18.67 1.26
C LEU A 4 8.00 17.61 2.20
N ALA A 5 8.75 16.65 1.66
CA ALA A 5 9.39 15.60 2.45
C ALA A 5 10.48 16.14 3.40
N ASN A 6 11.00 17.35 3.14
CA ASN A 6 11.96 18.03 4.02
C ASN A 6 11.29 18.92 5.08
N GLN A 7 9.98 19.12 5.00
CA GLN A 7 9.23 19.84 6.03
C GLN A 7 8.93 18.89 7.19
N PRO A 8 8.99 19.36 8.44
CA PRO A 8 8.57 18.56 9.59
C PRO A 8 7.09 18.19 9.46
N SER A 9 6.71 17.12 10.16
CA SER A 9 5.31 16.79 10.38
C SER A 9 4.91 17.25 11.79
N GLU A 10 3.64 17.54 11.95
CA GLU A 10 3.02 17.86 13.24
C GLU A 10 1.98 16.79 13.57
N THR A 11 1.99 16.31 14.81
CA THR A 11 0.99 15.37 15.29
C THR A 11 -0.28 16.12 15.67
N ARG A 12 -1.39 15.80 15.00
CA ARG A 12 -2.71 16.38 15.29
C ARG A 12 -3.31 15.74 16.53
N THR A 13 -4.00 16.56 17.32
CA THR A 13 -4.82 16.09 18.44
C THR A 13 -6.25 15.73 18.02
N ASP A 14 -6.69 16.18 16.84
CA ASP A 14 -7.98 15.84 16.25
C ASP A 14 -7.86 14.75 15.18
N ARG A 15 -8.64 13.66 15.30
CA ARG A 15 -8.66 12.54 14.35
C ARG A 15 -9.31 12.88 12.98
N ALA A 16 -9.39 14.16 12.61
CA ALA A 16 -10.10 14.62 11.42
C ALA A 16 -9.33 14.40 10.09
N SER A 17 -8.09 13.92 10.16
CA SER A 17 -7.22 13.67 9.01
C SER A 17 -7.70 12.46 8.20
N ARG A 18 -8.34 12.69 7.05
CA ARG A 18 -8.58 11.63 6.05
C ARG A 18 -7.29 11.35 5.29
N GLN A 19 -6.51 10.40 5.79
CA GLN A 19 -5.38 9.81 5.05
C GLN A 19 -5.85 8.68 4.14
N LEU A 20 -5.18 8.51 3.00
CA LEU A 20 -5.38 7.41 2.07
C LEU A 20 -4.26 6.38 2.25
N LEU A 21 -4.62 5.16 2.64
CA LEU A 21 -3.71 4.02 2.64
C LEU A 21 -3.85 3.22 1.33
N VAL A 22 -2.77 3.14 0.58
CA VAL A 22 -2.67 2.44 -0.71
C VAL A 22 -1.90 1.14 -0.51
N LEU A 23 -2.62 0.03 -0.61
CA LEU A 23 -2.11 -1.31 -0.36
C LEU A 23 -1.61 -1.96 -1.65
N ASP A 24 -0.36 -2.43 -1.64
CA ASP A 24 0.06 -3.50 -2.53
C ASP A 24 -0.57 -4.85 -2.11
N LEU A 25 -0.56 -5.84 -3.00
CA LEU A 25 -1.18 -7.15 -2.74
C LEU A 25 -0.16 -8.27 -2.62
N ASN A 26 0.33 -8.77 -3.75
CA ASN A 26 1.18 -9.96 -3.81
C ASN A 26 2.61 -9.64 -3.37
N GLY A 27 3.06 -10.30 -2.31
CA GLY A 27 4.31 -9.97 -1.61
C GLY A 27 4.07 -9.10 -0.38
N THR A 28 2.87 -8.53 -0.23
CA THR A 28 2.54 -7.57 0.84
C THR A 28 1.52 -8.15 1.80
N LEU A 29 0.29 -8.41 1.34
CA LEU A 29 -0.81 -8.98 2.15
C LEU A 29 -1.01 -10.48 1.94
N LEU A 30 -0.47 -11.02 0.85
CA LEU A 30 -0.63 -12.41 0.47
C LEU A 30 0.51 -12.86 -0.44
N SER A 31 0.62 -14.17 -0.62
CA SER A 31 1.53 -14.81 -1.57
C SER A 31 0.76 -15.75 -2.49
N ARG A 32 0.80 -15.51 -3.81
CA ARG A 32 0.12 -16.37 -4.79
C ARG A 32 0.95 -17.61 -5.14
N THR A 33 0.26 -18.70 -5.41
CA THR A 33 0.87 -19.91 -5.97
C THR A 33 1.32 -19.71 -7.42
N LYS A 34 2.28 -20.52 -7.89
CA LYS A 34 2.76 -20.49 -9.29
C LYS A 34 1.65 -20.64 -10.33
N ASN A 35 0.66 -21.49 -10.07
CA ASN A 35 -0.49 -21.69 -10.96
C ASN A 35 -1.55 -20.58 -10.85
N ARG A 36 -1.38 -19.63 -9.93
CA ARG A 36 -2.24 -18.45 -9.70
C ARG A 36 -3.70 -18.78 -9.39
N LYS A 37 -3.98 -20.02 -8.97
CA LYS A 37 -5.33 -20.48 -8.58
C LYS A 37 -5.61 -20.33 -7.09
N SER A 38 -4.55 -20.19 -6.29
CA SER A 38 -4.65 -20.14 -4.83
C SER A 38 -3.70 -19.07 -4.29
N MET A 39 -3.99 -18.64 -3.07
CA MET A 39 -3.21 -17.65 -2.35
C MET A 39 -3.09 -18.05 -0.89
N TYR A 40 -1.92 -17.78 -0.33
CA TYR A 40 -1.69 -17.84 1.11
C TYR A 40 -1.82 -16.41 1.64
N THR A 41 -2.73 -16.22 2.58
CA THR A 41 -2.86 -14.94 3.28
C THR A 41 -1.66 -14.75 4.18
N ARG A 42 -1.18 -13.51 4.31
CA ARG A 42 -0.11 -13.20 5.26
C ARG A 42 -0.66 -13.32 6.68
N PRO A 43 0.09 -13.90 7.63
CA PRO A 43 -0.33 -13.93 9.03
C PRO A 43 -0.75 -12.55 9.55
N HIS A 44 -1.75 -12.52 10.43
CA HIS A 44 -2.36 -11.32 11.03
C HIS A 44 -3.10 -10.38 10.05
N VAL A 45 -3.40 -10.82 8.82
CA VAL A 45 -4.09 -9.98 7.85
C VAL A 45 -5.47 -9.51 8.32
N ASP A 46 -6.22 -10.33 9.06
CA ASP A 46 -7.56 -9.94 9.53
C ASP A 46 -7.49 -8.78 10.54
N ALA A 47 -6.55 -8.85 11.48
CA ALA A 47 -6.28 -7.77 12.44
C ALA A 47 -5.81 -6.49 11.71
N PHE A 48 -4.93 -6.65 10.72
CA PHE A 48 -4.46 -5.56 9.88
C PHE A 48 -5.60 -4.90 9.11
N LEU A 49 -6.45 -5.68 8.42
CA LEU A 49 -7.60 -5.17 7.67
C LEU A 49 -8.59 -4.45 8.60
N HIS A 50 -8.91 -5.05 9.75
CA HIS A 50 -9.77 -4.42 10.74
C HIS A 50 -9.25 -3.03 11.16
N PHE A 51 -7.96 -2.94 11.48
CA PHE A 51 -7.33 -1.68 11.83
C PHE A 51 -7.37 -0.68 10.66
N VAL A 52 -6.87 -1.04 9.47
CA VAL A 52 -6.72 -0.04 8.41
C VAL A 52 -8.05 0.51 7.90
N PHE A 53 -9.11 -0.30 7.87
CA PHE A 53 -10.43 0.16 7.49
C PHE A 53 -11.12 1.01 8.57
N ALA A 54 -10.73 0.86 9.85
CA ALA A 54 -11.21 1.73 10.93
C ALA A 54 -10.52 3.10 10.95
N HIS A 55 -9.30 3.21 10.40
CA HIS A 55 -8.45 4.39 10.55
C HIS A 55 -8.17 5.17 9.25
N PHE A 56 -8.28 4.54 8.08
CA PHE A 56 -7.91 5.15 6.81
C PHE A 56 -9.00 5.00 5.75
N GLN A 57 -8.97 5.89 4.75
CA GLN A 57 -9.54 5.54 3.47
C GLN A 57 -8.60 4.52 2.81
N VAL A 58 -9.11 3.34 2.43
CA VAL A 58 -8.27 2.25 1.90
C VAL A 58 -8.45 2.09 0.39
N MET A 59 -7.34 1.94 -0.32
CA MET A 59 -7.27 1.68 -1.75
C MET A 59 -6.30 0.53 -2.04
N VAL A 60 -6.53 -0.20 -3.12
CA VAL A 60 -5.57 -1.17 -3.67
C VAL A 60 -4.82 -0.55 -4.85
N TRP A 61 -3.50 -0.77 -4.94
CA TRP A 61 -2.74 -0.54 -6.17
C TRP A 61 -1.79 -1.72 -6.41
N SER A 62 -2.11 -2.61 -7.36
CA SER A 62 -1.28 -3.78 -7.66
C SER A 62 -0.61 -3.68 -9.04
N SER A 63 0.60 -4.22 -9.19
CA SER A 63 1.26 -4.37 -10.48
C SER A 63 0.76 -5.55 -11.32
N ALA A 64 -0.17 -6.36 -10.75
CA ALA A 64 -0.81 -7.48 -11.43
C ALA A 64 -1.94 -7.00 -12.37
N GLY A 65 -2.20 -7.79 -13.42
CA GLY A 65 -3.30 -7.51 -14.34
C GLY A 65 -4.68 -7.64 -13.68
N PRO A 66 -5.74 -7.02 -14.25
CA PRO A 66 -7.05 -6.90 -13.61
C PRO A 66 -7.65 -8.21 -13.10
N GLY A 67 -7.69 -9.27 -13.92
CA GLY A 67 -8.26 -10.56 -13.49
C GLY A 67 -7.49 -11.24 -12.35
N MET A 68 -6.19 -10.94 -12.20
CA MET A 68 -5.39 -11.43 -11.08
C MET A 68 -5.64 -10.63 -9.81
N VAL A 69 -5.84 -9.31 -9.95
CA VAL A 69 -6.25 -8.45 -8.84
C VAL A 69 -7.61 -8.89 -8.32
N GLU A 70 -8.57 -9.11 -9.22
CA GLU A 70 -9.92 -9.56 -8.87
C GLU A 70 -9.92 -10.84 -8.00
N ASN A 71 -9.11 -11.83 -8.36
CA ASN A 71 -8.95 -13.03 -7.53
C ASN A 71 -8.38 -12.73 -6.14
N MET A 72 -7.36 -11.87 -6.06
CA MET A 72 -6.75 -11.47 -4.79
C MET A 72 -7.67 -10.63 -3.89
N LEU A 73 -8.63 -9.91 -4.47
CA LEU A 73 -9.59 -9.10 -3.71
C LEU A 73 -10.51 -9.95 -2.82
N GLN A 74 -10.59 -11.27 -3.02
CA GLN A 74 -11.31 -12.17 -2.12
C GLN A 74 -10.78 -12.11 -0.68
N LEU A 75 -9.50 -11.75 -0.49
CA LEU A 75 -8.89 -11.53 0.83
C LEU A 75 -9.68 -10.51 1.67
N PHE A 76 -10.27 -9.50 1.03
CA PHE A 76 -10.90 -8.39 1.75
C PHE A 76 -12.28 -8.74 2.33
N GLY A 77 -12.89 -9.85 1.91
CA GLY A 77 -14.24 -10.23 2.36
C GLY A 77 -15.22 -9.05 2.27
N ASP A 78 -15.88 -8.74 3.38
CA ASP A 78 -16.85 -7.65 3.49
C ASP A 78 -16.22 -6.24 3.37
N TYR A 79 -14.93 -6.09 3.70
CA TYR A 79 -14.20 -4.83 3.52
C TYR A 79 -14.06 -4.44 2.04
N ARG A 80 -14.25 -5.39 1.12
CA ARG A 80 -14.14 -5.13 -0.31
C ARG A 80 -15.08 -4.01 -0.76
N ALA A 81 -16.29 -3.92 -0.20
CA ALA A 81 -17.26 -2.88 -0.52
C ALA A 81 -16.85 -1.48 -0.01
N GLN A 82 -15.90 -1.41 0.92
CA GLN A 82 -15.39 -0.18 1.53
C GLN A 82 -14.12 0.33 0.83
N LEU A 83 -13.56 -0.43 -0.11
CA LEU A 83 -12.40 0.01 -0.90
C LEU A 83 -12.76 1.27 -1.69
N PHE A 84 -11.98 2.32 -1.49
CA PHE A 84 -12.13 3.60 -2.19
C PHE A 84 -11.93 3.45 -3.69
N ALA A 85 -10.89 2.70 -4.07
CA ALA A 85 -10.54 2.41 -5.44
C ALA A 85 -9.69 1.14 -5.52
N VAL A 86 -9.72 0.51 -6.68
CA VAL A 86 -8.83 -0.61 -7.03
C VAL A 86 -8.08 -0.24 -8.30
N TRP A 87 -6.77 -0.02 -8.15
CA TRP A 87 -5.85 0.19 -9.24
C TRP A 87 -5.05 -1.07 -9.52
N THR A 88 -4.88 -1.37 -10.78
CA THR A 88 -4.22 -2.57 -11.28
C THR A 88 -3.02 -2.17 -12.14
N ARG A 89 -2.42 -3.14 -12.84
CA ARG A 89 -1.38 -2.89 -13.84
C ARG A 89 -1.78 -1.83 -14.86
N HIS A 90 -3.06 -1.74 -15.21
CA HIS A 90 -3.60 -0.74 -16.13
C HIS A 90 -3.32 0.69 -15.65
N ASN A 91 -3.32 0.90 -14.34
CA ASN A 91 -3.12 2.19 -13.71
C ASN A 91 -1.63 2.50 -13.41
N LEU A 92 -0.69 1.77 -14.00
CA LEU A 92 0.75 2.06 -13.83
C LEU A 92 1.31 3.00 -14.91
N GLY A 93 0.54 3.34 -15.94
CA GLY A 93 1.01 4.17 -17.05
C GLY A 93 2.06 3.48 -17.93
N LEU A 94 2.01 2.16 -18.04
CA LEU A 94 2.87 1.40 -18.94
C LEU A 94 2.49 1.69 -20.40
N ASN A 95 3.49 1.79 -21.27
CA ASN A 95 3.24 1.81 -22.71
C ASN A 95 2.65 0.45 -23.18
N PRO A 96 1.93 0.42 -24.32
CA PRO A 96 1.29 -0.81 -24.80
C PRO A 96 2.26 -1.99 -25.01
N LYS A 97 3.53 -1.71 -25.39
CA LYS A 97 4.54 -2.75 -25.62
C LYS A 97 4.96 -3.44 -24.33
N ASP A 98 5.00 -2.72 -23.22
CA ASP A 98 5.43 -3.22 -21.92
C ASP A 98 4.29 -3.76 -21.05
N TYR A 99 3.04 -3.45 -21.41
CA TYR A 99 1.87 -3.87 -20.64
C TYR A 99 1.81 -5.40 -20.45
N ASN A 100 2.04 -6.18 -21.50
CA ASN A 100 1.98 -7.66 -21.41
C ASN A 100 3.32 -8.32 -21.04
N ARG A 101 4.38 -7.53 -20.82
CA ARG A 101 5.73 -8.04 -20.55
C ARG A 101 6.06 -7.98 -19.07
N LYS A 102 6.93 -8.87 -18.62
CA LYS A 102 7.52 -8.80 -17.27
C LYS A 102 8.59 -7.70 -17.26
N VAL A 103 8.15 -6.47 -16.97
CA VAL A 103 9.01 -5.28 -16.83
C VAL A 103 8.98 -4.77 -15.39
N GLN A 104 9.99 -3.99 -15.01
CA GLN A 104 9.95 -3.20 -13.78
C GLN A 104 8.79 -2.21 -13.85
N THR A 105 8.01 -2.12 -12.78
CA THR A 105 6.88 -1.21 -12.65
C THR A 105 7.12 -0.18 -11.57
N TYR A 106 6.47 0.98 -11.68
CA TYR A 106 6.57 2.06 -10.71
C TYR A 106 5.16 2.55 -10.33
N LYS A 107 4.93 2.74 -9.04
CA LYS A 107 3.74 3.38 -8.47
C LYS A 107 4.06 4.86 -8.29
N ASN A 108 3.90 5.64 -9.35
CA ASN A 108 4.14 7.06 -9.31
C ASN A 108 2.92 7.80 -8.72
N LEU A 109 3.07 8.36 -7.51
CA LEU A 109 1.98 9.06 -6.82
C LEU A 109 1.44 10.26 -7.60
N ASP A 110 2.20 10.84 -8.54
CA ASP A 110 1.68 11.88 -9.46
C ASP A 110 0.36 11.41 -10.11
N ARG A 111 0.29 10.14 -10.52
CA ARG A 111 -0.93 9.59 -11.13
C ARG A 111 -2.12 9.62 -10.19
N LEU A 112 -1.90 9.35 -8.90
CA LEU A 112 -2.96 9.38 -7.89
C LEU A 112 -3.46 10.80 -7.71
N ILE A 113 -2.56 11.77 -7.48
CA ILE A 113 -2.96 13.15 -7.22
C ILE A 113 -3.51 13.87 -8.46
N GLU A 114 -3.18 13.41 -9.66
CA GLU A 114 -3.74 13.91 -10.93
C GLU A 114 -5.10 13.26 -11.26
N SER A 115 -5.46 12.16 -10.59
CA SER A 115 -6.75 11.51 -10.79
C SER A 115 -7.86 12.36 -10.17
N PRO A 116 -8.88 12.81 -10.94
CA PRO A 116 -9.98 13.59 -10.37
C PRO A 116 -10.66 12.88 -9.19
N LEU A 117 -10.77 11.55 -9.25
CA LEU A 117 -11.33 10.72 -8.18
C LEU A 117 -10.63 10.95 -6.82
N LEU A 118 -9.30 11.08 -6.81
CA LEU A 118 -8.50 11.24 -5.60
C LEU A 118 -8.26 12.72 -5.27
N HIS A 119 -7.95 13.51 -6.29
CA HIS A 119 -7.72 14.95 -6.20
C HIS A 119 -8.92 15.66 -5.55
N ASP A 120 -10.13 15.40 -6.03
CA ASP A 120 -11.35 16.09 -5.56
C ASP A 120 -11.76 15.64 -4.15
N LYS A 121 -11.16 14.56 -3.65
CA LYS A 121 -11.28 14.11 -2.25
C LYS A 121 -10.18 14.65 -1.34
N GLY A 122 -9.27 15.46 -1.87
CA GLY A 122 -8.18 16.08 -1.12
C GLY A 122 -7.03 15.14 -0.80
N PHE A 123 -6.84 14.09 -1.61
CA PHE A 123 -5.68 13.21 -1.46
C PHE A 123 -4.48 13.73 -2.26
N TYR A 124 -3.44 14.12 -1.53
CA TYR A 124 -2.18 14.67 -2.03
C TYR A 124 -0.99 13.96 -1.36
N PHE A 125 0.25 14.30 -1.73
CA PHE A 125 1.42 13.63 -1.16
C PHE A 125 1.50 13.67 0.37
N HIS A 126 0.97 14.71 1.03
CA HIS A 126 1.10 14.85 2.48
C HIS A 126 0.20 13.88 3.29
N ASN A 127 -0.84 13.29 2.67
CA ASN A 127 -1.81 12.41 3.32
C ASN A 127 -2.02 11.07 2.59
N ILE A 128 -1.13 10.70 1.67
CA ILE A 128 -1.13 9.38 1.01
C ILE A 128 -0.02 8.51 1.60
N ILE A 129 -0.36 7.30 2.04
CA ILE A 129 0.57 6.28 2.54
C ILE A 129 0.54 5.10 1.58
N LEU A 130 1.70 4.60 1.17
CA LEU A 130 1.88 3.36 0.42
C LEU A 130 2.35 2.26 1.38
N LEU A 131 1.77 1.07 1.30
CA LEU A 131 2.33 -0.14 1.90
C LEU A 131 2.76 -1.07 0.77
N ASP A 132 4.07 -1.23 0.58
CA ASP A 132 4.64 -2.01 -0.53
C ASP A 132 5.89 -2.77 -0.07
N ASP A 133 6.07 -3.96 -0.60
CA ASP A 133 7.23 -4.81 -0.35
C ASP A 133 8.45 -4.49 -1.24
N SER A 134 8.27 -3.61 -2.23
CA SER A 134 9.27 -3.36 -3.27
C SER A 134 9.72 -1.89 -3.29
N PRO A 135 10.92 -1.59 -2.74
CA PRO A 135 11.50 -0.25 -2.76
C PRO A 135 11.61 0.34 -4.18
N ARG A 136 11.83 -0.52 -5.19
CA ARG A 136 11.91 -0.10 -6.60
C ARG A 136 10.57 0.39 -7.15
N LYS A 137 9.43 -0.18 -6.72
CA LYS A 137 8.11 0.25 -7.21
C LYS A 137 7.80 1.68 -6.73
N VAL A 138 8.25 2.05 -5.54
CA VAL A 138 7.88 3.33 -4.88
C VAL A 138 8.96 4.40 -5.00
N SER A 139 10.00 4.17 -5.81
CA SER A 139 11.21 4.99 -5.86
C SER A 139 10.99 6.46 -6.28
N LYS A 140 9.83 6.81 -6.82
CA LYS A 140 9.48 8.19 -7.21
C LYS A 140 9.07 9.04 -6.01
N GLN A 141 8.43 8.45 -5.01
CA GLN A 141 8.02 9.10 -3.77
C GLN A 141 8.32 8.16 -2.57
N PRO A 142 9.61 7.88 -2.29
CA PRO A 142 10.00 6.84 -1.34
C PRO A 142 9.52 7.11 0.09
N TYR A 143 9.42 8.38 0.49
CA TYR A 143 8.98 8.74 1.84
C TYR A 143 7.47 8.69 2.01
N ASN A 144 6.69 8.30 0.99
CA ASN A 144 5.29 7.94 1.20
C ASN A 144 5.10 6.46 1.46
N CYS A 145 6.15 5.65 1.37
CA CYS A 145 6.06 4.22 1.56
C CYS A 145 6.45 3.83 2.97
N VAL A 146 5.63 2.99 3.58
CA VAL A 146 6.02 2.09 4.66
C VAL A 146 6.55 0.82 3.98
N PRO A 147 7.88 0.65 3.86
CA PRO A 147 8.44 -0.53 3.20
C PRO A 147 8.33 -1.72 4.14
N ILE A 148 7.70 -2.82 3.70
CA ILE A 148 7.62 -4.05 4.50
C ILE A 148 8.41 -5.18 3.86
N LYS A 149 8.80 -6.19 4.65
CA LYS A 149 9.41 -7.40 4.09
C LYS A 149 8.46 -8.11 3.15
N THR A 150 8.98 -8.61 2.03
CA THR A 150 8.24 -9.45 1.09
C THR A 150 7.76 -10.73 1.76
N PHE A 151 6.46 -10.97 1.70
CA PHE A 151 5.83 -12.21 2.11
C PHE A 151 5.80 -13.24 0.98
N SER A 152 6.26 -14.45 1.28
CA SER A 152 6.30 -15.57 0.35
C SER A 152 6.11 -16.87 1.09
N HIS A 153 5.01 -17.58 0.83
CA HIS A 153 4.76 -18.91 1.41
C HIS A 153 5.82 -19.97 1.05
N TYR A 154 6.70 -19.68 0.10
CA TYR A 154 7.85 -20.51 -0.24
C TYR A 154 9.08 -20.25 0.64
N ASN A 155 9.09 -19.19 1.46
CA ASN A 155 10.22 -18.90 2.34
C ASN A 155 10.14 -19.81 3.58
N PRO A 156 11.12 -20.71 3.79
CA PRO A 156 11.12 -21.64 4.92
C PRO A 156 11.20 -20.93 6.28
N GLU A 157 11.75 -19.72 6.35
CA GLU A 157 11.86 -18.96 7.60
C GLU A 157 10.50 -18.69 8.23
N PHE A 158 9.43 -18.53 7.43
CA PHE A 158 8.08 -18.32 7.97
C PHE A 158 7.56 -19.52 8.75
N GLY A 159 7.93 -20.75 8.36
CA GLY A 159 7.54 -21.96 9.10
C GLY A 159 8.26 -22.10 10.44
N VAL A 160 9.41 -21.43 10.60
CA VAL A 160 10.25 -21.52 11.80
C VAL A 160 10.01 -20.35 12.75
N HIS A 161 9.89 -19.13 12.22
CA HIS A 161 9.84 -17.90 13.01
C HIS A 161 8.49 -17.18 12.95
N GLY A 162 7.57 -17.60 12.06
CA GLY A 162 6.33 -16.87 11.77
C GLY A 162 6.56 -15.58 10.98
N ASP A 163 5.49 -14.81 10.79
CA ASP A 163 5.52 -13.46 10.18
C ASP A 163 4.66 -12.54 11.05
N CYS A 164 5.27 -11.51 11.64
CA CYS A 164 4.57 -10.48 12.42
C CYS A 164 4.65 -9.10 11.75
N GLU A 165 4.98 -9.07 10.45
CA GLU A 165 5.29 -7.81 9.76
C GLU A 165 4.05 -6.90 9.66
N LEU A 166 2.86 -7.50 9.49
CA LEU A 166 1.62 -6.73 9.49
C LEU A 166 1.28 -6.14 10.85
N LEU A 167 1.67 -6.78 11.96
CA LEU A 167 1.51 -6.20 13.30
C LEU A 167 2.43 -4.98 13.47
N ARG A 168 3.69 -5.09 13.05
CA ARG A 168 4.62 -3.95 13.03
C ARG A 168 4.09 -2.81 12.15
N ALA A 169 3.47 -3.14 11.02
CA ALA A 169 2.85 -2.15 10.14
C ALA A 169 1.66 -1.46 10.82
N ILE A 170 0.84 -2.16 11.62
CA ILE A 170 -0.22 -1.54 12.44
C ILE A 170 0.40 -0.52 13.39
N ASP A 171 1.40 -0.92 14.18
CA ASP A 171 2.03 -0.04 15.18
C ASP A 171 2.55 1.26 14.53
N TYR A 172 3.20 1.15 13.37
CA TYR A 172 3.73 2.32 12.66
C TYR A 172 2.64 3.17 11.99
N LEU A 173 1.62 2.53 11.42
CA LEU A 173 0.48 3.23 10.83
C LEU A 173 -0.34 3.96 11.90
N GLU A 174 -0.42 3.44 13.13
CA GLU A 174 -1.06 4.14 14.25
C GLU A 174 -0.36 5.47 14.58
N LEU A 175 0.98 5.49 14.55
CA LEU A 175 1.75 6.71 14.68
C LEU A 175 1.45 7.69 13.53
N LEU A 176 1.47 7.20 12.29
CA LEU A 176 1.21 8.01 11.09
C LEU A 176 -0.21 8.57 11.01
N ALA A 177 -1.21 7.90 11.57
CA ALA A 177 -2.63 8.24 11.44
C ALA A 177 -2.95 9.70 11.84
N ASN A 178 -2.12 10.28 12.72
CA ASN A 178 -2.31 11.63 13.25
C ASN A 178 -1.35 12.66 12.65
N GLU A 179 -0.50 12.27 11.71
CA GLU A 179 0.53 13.14 11.14
C GLU A 179 0.00 14.00 9.99
N THR A 180 0.32 15.31 10.01
CA THR A 180 -0.07 16.27 8.96
C THR A 180 0.70 16.09 7.65
N ASN A 181 1.92 15.55 7.72
CA ASN A 181 2.83 15.41 6.60
C ASN A 181 3.51 14.03 6.60
N VAL A 182 2.84 13.05 6.01
CA VAL A 182 3.32 11.67 5.85
C VAL A 182 4.78 11.60 5.35
N PRO A 183 5.17 12.23 4.23
CA PRO A 183 6.55 12.12 3.75
C PRO A 183 7.58 12.83 4.63
N GLY A 184 7.19 13.87 5.35
CA GLY A 184 8.05 14.47 6.38
C GLY A 184 8.28 13.50 7.54
N TYR A 185 7.21 12.87 8.05
CA TYR A 185 7.30 11.94 9.17
C TYR A 185 8.10 10.68 8.82
N ILE A 186 7.78 10.00 7.73
CA ILE A 186 8.47 8.75 7.33
C ILE A 186 9.96 9.01 7.08
N LYS A 187 10.31 10.18 6.55
CA LYS A 187 11.72 10.55 6.35
C LYS A 187 12.48 10.73 7.66
N ALA A 188 11.85 11.36 8.66
CA ALA A 188 12.45 11.59 9.97
C ALA A 188 12.47 10.32 10.85
N HIS A 189 11.46 9.46 10.69
CA HIS A 189 11.22 8.28 11.52
C HIS A 189 10.96 7.05 10.63
N PRO A 190 11.96 6.53 9.90
CA PRO A 190 11.76 5.41 8.99
C PRO A 190 11.25 4.14 9.72
N PHE A 191 10.46 3.33 9.02
CA PHE A 191 9.93 2.03 9.48
C PHE A 191 11.03 1.00 9.80
#